data_AF-A0A537X7V7-F1
#
_entry.id   AF-A0A537X7V7-F1
#
_cell.length_a   1.000
_cell.length_b   1.000
_cell.length_c   1.000
_cell.angle_alpha   90.00
_cell.angle_beta   90.00
_cell.angle_gamma   90.00
#
_symmetry.space_group_name_H-M   'P 1'
#
loop_
_entity.id
_entity.type
_entity.pdbx_description
1 polymer ?
#
loop_
_entity_poly.entity_id
_entity_poly.type
_entity_poly.pdbx_seq_one_letter_code
_entity_poly.pdbx_strand_id
1 'polypeptide(L)'
;MGLALGVVAESFLDLALARGVLHLPPAQVQTLMFTMLVFTGQATVYLVRERGRLWDSRPATLLLAATAGDVVATAALAVSGIAMAPVALGPVVLVLGIAAVWMLALDPLKVWILRRTRW
;
A
#
# COMPACT_ATOMS: atom_id res chain seq x y z
N MET A 1 -4.02 -3.12 16.82
CA MET A 1 -3.87 -4.50 16.31
C MET A 1 -4.55 -4.74 14.96
N GLY A 2 -5.78 -4.27 14.71
CA GLY A 2 -6.48 -4.54 13.44
C GLY A 2 -5.76 -4.10 12.14
N LEU A 3 -5.03 -2.99 12.16
CA LEU A 3 -4.28 -2.51 10.99
C LEU A 3 -3.11 -3.41 10.60
N ALA A 4 -2.36 -3.90 11.60
CA ALA A 4 -1.25 -4.81 11.36
C ALA A 4 -1.72 -6.12 10.71
N LEU A 5 -2.86 -6.65 11.17
CA LEU A 5 -3.48 -7.83 10.56
C LEU A 5 -3.92 -7.56 9.11
N GLY A 6 -4.44 -6.35 8.83
CA GLY A 6 -4.79 -5.93 7.48
C GLY A 6 -3.57 -5.91 6.55
N VAL A 7 -2.49 -5.26 6.95
CA VAL A 7 -1.24 -5.19 6.16
C VAL A 7 -0.63 -6.57 5.93
N VAL A 8 -0.65 -7.43 6.95
CA VAL A 8 -0.18 -8.81 6.80
C VAL A 8 -1.03 -9.57 5.78
N ALA A 9 -2.35 -9.49 5.85
CA ALA A 9 -3.24 -10.16 4.89
C ALA A 9 -3.00 -9.67 3.45
N GLU A 10 -2.85 -8.36 3.26
CA GLU A 10 -2.49 -7.74 1.97
C GLU A 10 -1.16 -8.26 1.44
N SER A 11 -0.12 -8.30 2.28
CA SER A 11 1.20 -8.79 1.86
C SER A 11 1.19 -10.25 1.38
N PHE A 12 0.37 -11.11 2.01
CA PHE A 12 0.23 -12.49 1.57
C PHE A 12 -0.55 -12.60 0.24
N LEU A 13 -1.51 -11.71 0.01
CA LEU A 13 -2.21 -11.62 -1.26
C LEU A 13 -1.25 -11.23 -2.39
N ASP A 14 -0.47 -10.16 -2.21
CA ASP A 14 0.51 -9.71 -3.21
C ASP A 14 1.58 -10.77 -3.47
N LEU A 15 2.06 -11.43 -2.42
CA LEU A 15 3.02 -12.53 -2.54
C LEU A 15 2.45 -13.71 -3.34
N ALA A 16 1.20 -14.08 -3.08
CA ALA A 16 0.51 -15.15 -3.79
C ALA A 16 0.29 -14.79 -5.27
N LEU A 17 -0.06 -13.55 -5.58
CA LEU A 17 -0.19 -13.06 -6.95
C LEU A 17 1.16 -13.04 -7.68
N ALA A 18 2.20 -12.52 -7.02
CA ALA A 18 3.54 -12.42 -7.56
C ALA A 18 4.13 -13.79 -7.95
N ARG A 19 3.92 -14.81 -7.10
CA ARG A 19 4.45 -16.16 -7.36
C ARG A 19 3.51 -17.04 -8.18
N GLY A 20 2.21 -17.00 -7.91
CA GLY A 20 1.24 -17.92 -8.50
C GLY A 20 0.68 -17.45 -9.83
N VAL A 21 0.46 -16.15 -10.00
CA VAL A 21 -0.13 -15.60 -11.24
C VAL A 21 0.96 -15.03 -12.15
N LEU A 22 1.83 -14.18 -11.59
CA LEU A 22 2.86 -13.49 -12.35
C LEU A 22 4.14 -14.30 -12.54
N HIS A 23 4.29 -15.42 -11.83
CA HIS A 23 5.43 -16.35 -11.92
C HIS A 23 6.80 -15.63 -11.86
N LEU A 24 6.89 -14.58 -11.04
CA LEU A 24 8.09 -13.73 -11.00
C LEU A 24 9.27 -14.48 -10.37
N PRO A 25 10.51 -14.24 -10.88
CA PRO A 25 11.72 -14.72 -10.23
C PRO A 25 11.84 -14.21 -8.77
N PRO A 26 12.51 -14.95 -7.86
CA PRO A 26 12.61 -14.57 -6.45
C PRO A 26 13.11 -13.13 -6.22
N ALA A 27 14.07 -12.67 -7.02
CA ALA A 27 14.61 -11.32 -6.92
C ALA A 27 13.56 -10.24 -7.31
N GLN A 28 12.73 -10.51 -8.32
CA GLN A 28 11.66 -9.60 -8.73
C GLN A 28 10.50 -9.60 -7.72
N VAL A 29 10.20 -10.75 -7.12
CA VAL A 29 9.26 -10.84 -6.00
C VAL A 29 9.74 -9.97 -4.83
N GLN A 30 11.04 -9.99 -4.51
CA GLN A 30 11.59 -9.15 -3.45
C GLN A 30 11.43 -7.65 -3.76
N THR A 31 11.73 -7.22 -5.00
CA THR A 31 11.47 -5.83 -5.43
C THR A 31 9.99 -5.49 -5.28
N LEU A 32 9.10 -6.36 -5.75
CA LEU A 32 7.66 -6.09 -5.73
C LEU A 32 7.11 -6.02 -4.31
N MET A 33 7.56 -6.90 -3.40
CA MET A 33 7.18 -6.87 -1.99
C MET A 33 7.73 -5.63 -1.27
N PHE A 34 8.93 -5.15 -1.64
CA PHE A 34 9.43 -3.88 -1.13
C PHE A 34 8.56 -2.71 -1.59
N THR A 35 8.24 -2.65 -2.89
CA THR A 35 7.36 -1.62 -3.46
C THR A 35 5.98 -1.62 -2.80
N MET A 36 5.41 -2.80 -2.55
CA MET A 36 4.20 -3.00 -1.77
C MET A 36 4.29 -2.35 -0.39
N LEU A 37 5.34 -2.66 0.38
CA LEU A 37 5.52 -2.10 1.73
C LEU A 37 5.59 -0.57 1.74
N VAL A 38 6.19 0.04 0.72
CA VAL A 38 6.20 1.50 0.58
C VAL A 38 4.79 2.03 0.35
N PHE A 39 4.04 1.48 -0.60
CA PHE A 39 2.69 1.93 -0.93
C PHE A 39 1.71 1.75 0.25
N THR A 40 1.72 0.58 0.88
CA THR A 40 0.89 0.30 2.06
C THR A 40 1.33 1.13 3.28
N GLY A 41 2.63 1.44 3.38
CA GLY A 41 3.17 2.36 4.38
C GLY A 41 2.56 3.76 4.26
N GLN A 42 2.50 4.30 3.03
CA GLN A 42 1.84 5.57 2.76
C GLN A 42 0.36 5.53 3.19
N ALA A 43 -0.38 4.49 2.79
CA ALA A 43 -1.78 4.30 3.19
C ALA A 43 -1.97 4.29 4.72
N THR A 44 -1.06 3.63 5.45
CA THR A 44 -1.10 3.56 6.91
C THR A 44 -0.87 4.93 7.56
N VAL A 45 0.01 5.76 6.99
CA VAL A 45 0.27 7.12 7.49
C VAL A 45 -1.00 7.98 7.44
N TYR A 46 -1.74 7.95 6.32
CA TYR A 46 -3.05 8.62 6.22
C TYR A 46 -4.01 8.10 7.28
N LEU A 47 -4.09 6.77 7.39
CA LEU A 47 -5.01 6.13 8.30
C LEU A 47 -4.72 6.46 9.78
N VAL A 48 -3.45 6.62 10.18
CA VAL A 48 -3.05 6.92 11.57
C VAL A 48 -3.13 8.42 11.89
N ARG A 49 -2.85 9.31 10.91
CA ARG A 49 -2.94 10.76 11.12
C ARG A 49 -4.37 11.26 11.27
N GLU A 50 -5.34 10.65 10.60
CA GLU A 50 -6.76 10.96 10.81
C GLU A 50 -7.27 10.24 12.08
N ARG A 51 -7.56 10.98 13.16
CA ARG A 51 -8.38 10.49 14.28
C ARG A 51 -9.90 10.55 13.98
N GLY A 52 -10.30 11.05 12.81
CA GLY A 52 -11.67 11.12 12.28
C GLY A 52 -11.85 10.36 10.96
N ARG A 53 -12.98 10.53 10.26
CA ARG A 53 -13.18 9.96 8.90
C ARG A 53 -12.20 10.62 7.91
N LEU A 54 -11.59 9.85 7.01
CA LEU A 54 -10.70 10.35 5.93
C LEU A 54 -11.33 11.47 5.07
N TRP A 55 -12.66 11.64 5.12
CA TRP A 55 -13.39 12.65 4.36
C TRP A 55 -13.74 13.95 5.10
N ASP A 56 -13.48 14.07 6.40
CA ASP A 56 -13.93 15.23 7.20
C ASP A 56 -12.82 16.30 7.39
N SER A 57 -11.56 15.88 7.37
CA SER A 57 -10.40 16.78 7.36
C SER A 57 -9.68 16.60 6.03
N ARG A 58 -9.70 17.63 5.19
CA ARG A 58 -8.97 17.58 3.91
C ARG A 58 -7.49 17.34 4.22
N PRO A 59 -6.89 16.24 3.71
CA PRO A 59 -5.46 16.02 3.90
C PRO A 59 -4.71 17.23 3.34
N ALA A 60 -3.78 17.77 4.13
CA ALA A 60 -2.97 18.92 3.71
C ALA A 60 -2.33 18.60 2.35
N THR A 61 -2.53 19.46 1.35
CA THR A 61 -2.09 19.26 -0.04
C THR A 61 -0.61 18.86 -0.16
N LEU A 62 0.22 19.31 0.78
CA LEU A 62 1.62 18.94 0.92
C LEU A 62 1.84 17.43 1.11
N LEU A 63 0.99 16.77 1.89
CA LEU A 63 1.09 15.35 2.20
C LEU A 63 0.69 14.49 1.00
N LEU A 64 -0.36 14.90 0.26
CA LEU A 64 -0.71 14.31 -1.03
C LEU A 64 0.40 14.45 -2.06
N ALA A 65 1.03 15.62 -2.15
CA ALA A 65 2.16 15.85 -3.05
C ALA A 65 3.37 14.97 -2.68
N ALA A 66 3.67 14.84 -1.38
CA ALA A 66 4.75 13.98 -0.89
C ALA A 66 4.50 12.51 -1.22
N THR A 67 3.28 11.99 -1.00
CA THR A 67 2.93 10.62 -1.35
C THR A 67 2.96 10.38 -2.86
N ALA A 68 2.48 11.32 -3.68
CA ALA A 68 2.58 11.20 -5.14
C ALA A 68 4.06 11.15 -5.58
N GLY A 69 4.92 11.99 -4.99
CA GLY A 69 6.36 11.95 -5.23
C GLY A 69 7.00 10.62 -4.84
N ASP A 70 6.66 10.09 -3.66
CA ASP A 70 7.15 8.80 -3.16
C ASP A 70 6.72 7.63 -4.05
N VAL A 71 5.45 7.61 -4.47
CA VAL A 71 4.92 6.60 -5.39
C VAL A 71 5.65 6.63 -6.72
N VAL A 72 5.84 7.80 -7.31
CA VAL A 72 6.55 7.97 -8.58
C VAL A 72 8.02 7.57 -8.44
N ALA A 73 8.69 8.01 -7.38
CA ALA A 73 10.10 7.69 -7.13
C ALA A 73 10.27 6.18 -6.94
N THR A 74 9.45 5.55 -6.10
CA THR A 74 9.52 4.11 -5.82
C THR A 74 9.21 3.28 -7.06
N ALA A 75 8.19 3.67 -7.84
CA ALA A 75 7.88 3.02 -9.11
C ALA A 75 9.04 3.15 -10.11
N ALA A 76 9.66 4.33 -10.21
CA ALA A 76 10.82 4.54 -11.07
C ALA A 76 12.01 3.66 -10.66
N LEU A 77 12.30 3.54 -9.36
CA LEU A 77 13.36 2.66 -8.84
C LEU A 77 13.08 1.18 -9.16
N ALA A 78 11.85 0.72 -8.95
CA ALA A 78 11.45 -0.67 -9.22
C ALA A 78 11.54 -1.04 -10.71
N VAL A 79 11.15 -0.12 -11.60
CA VAL A 79 11.18 -0.34 -13.05
C VAL A 79 12.59 -0.21 -13.61
N SER A 80 13.38 0.76 -13.12
CA SER A 80 14.76 0.97 -13.57
C SER A 80 15.75 -0.05 -12.98
N GLY A 81 15.37 -0.77 -11.92
CA GLY A 81 16.26 -1.73 -11.25
C GLY A 81 17.40 -1.06 -10.48
N ILE A 82 17.22 0.20 -10.05
CA ILE A 82 18.21 0.88 -9.22
C ILE A 82 18.12 0.30 -7.80
N ALA A 83 19.21 -0.32 -7.34
CA ALA A 83 19.32 -1.01 -6.05
C ALA A 83 18.41 -2.24 -5.85
N MET A 84 17.64 -2.64 -6.87
CA MET A 84 16.69 -3.76 -6.83
C MET A 84 16.62 -4.47 -8.18
N ALA A 85 16.08 -5.69 -8.24
CA ALA A 85 15.90 -6.36 -9.53
C ALA A 85 14.79 -5.64 -10.33
N PRO A 86 15.01 -5.34 -11.63
CA PRO A 86 14.03 -4.63 -12.44
C PRO A 86 12.75 -5.45 -12.59
N VAL A 87 11.62 -4.79 -12.37
CA VAL A 87 10.27 -5.36 -12.52
C VAL A 87 9.51 -4.58 -13.59
N ALA A 88 8.69 -5.25 -14.38
CA ALA A 88 7.83 -4.58 -15.34
C ALA A 88 6.87 -3.60 -14.65
N LEU A 89 6.46 -2.55 -15.35
CA LEU A 89 5.53 -1.55 -14.81
C LEU A 89 4.16 -2.17 -14.45
N GLY A 90 3.72 -3.21 -15.15
CA GLY A 90 2.45 -3.88 -14.90
C GLY A 90 2.27 -4.36 -13.46
N PRO A 91 3.16 -5.24 -12.94
CA PRO A 91 3.14 -5.66 -11.53
C PRO A 91 3.20 -4.50 -10.53
N VAL A 92 3.99 -3.45 -10.81
CA VAL A 92 4.10 -2.27 -9.93
C VAL A 92 2.76 -1.55 -9.83
N VAL A 93 2.08 -1.32 -10.96
CA VAL A 93 0.76 -0.69 -11.00
C VAL A 93 -0.30 -1.59 -10.35
N LEU A 94 -0.20 -2.91 -10.50
CA LEU A 94 -1.10 -3.86 -9.87
C LEU A 94 -1.06 -3.73 -8.33
N VAL A 95 0.14 -3.77 -7.74
CA VAL A 95 0.32 -3.65 -6.30
C VAL A 95 -0.09 -2.26 -5.80
N LEU A 96 0.17 -1.19 -6.57
CA LEU A 96 -0.35 0.14 -6.26
C LEU A 96 -1.89 0.16 -6.20
N GLY A 97 -2.54 -0.50 -7.16
CA GLY A 97 -3.99 -0.65 -7.19
C GLY A 97 -4.52 -1.43 -5.99
N ILE A 98 -3.85 -2.52 -5.62
CA ILE A 98 -4.21 -3.33 -4.44
C ILE A 98 -4.09 -2.50 -3.17
N ALA A 99 -2.97 -1.80 -2.97
CA ALA A 99 -2.76 -0.93 -1.81
C ALA A 99 -3.81 0.19 -1.73
N ALA A 100 -4.18 0.79 -2.87
CA ALA A 100 -5.23 1.81 -2.92
C ALA A 100 -6.61 1.25 -2.56
N VAL A 101 -6.99 0.09 -3.10
CA VAL A 101 -8.25 -0.59 -2.75
C VAL A 101 -8.26 -0.99 -1.28
N TRP A 102 -7.13 -1.49 -0.77
CA TRP A 102 -7.00 -1.89 0.63
C TRP A 102 -7.13 -0.71 1.59
N MET A 103 -6.49 0.42 1.26
CA MET A 103 -6.66 1.68 2.00
C MET A 103 -8.13 2.10 2.08
N LEU A 104 -8.85 2.06 0.95
CA LEU A 104 -10.27 2.40 0.88
C LEU A 104 -11.16 1.40 1.65
N ALA A 105 -10.78 0.12 1.69
CA ALA A 105 -11.51 -0.92 2.43
C ALA A 105 -11.28 -0.84 3.95
N LEU A 106 -10.09 -0.42 4.39
CA LEU A 106 -9.76 -0.31 5.81
C LEU A 106 -10.41 0.91 6.50
N ASP A 107 -10.74 1.96 5.76
CA ASP A 107 -11.41 3.15 6.29
C ASP A 107 -12.82 2.88 6.88
N PRO A 108 -13.76 2.23 6.17
CA PRO A 108 -15.06 1.86 6.74
C PRO A 108 -14.93 0.79 7.84
N LEU A 109 -13.92 -0.10 7.76
CA LEU A 109 -13.68 -1.11 8.80
C LEU A 109 -13.27 -0.45 10.12
N LYS A 110 -12.44 0.61 10.07
CA LYS A 110 -12.12 1.44 11.23
C LYS A 110 -13.36 2.06 11.84
N VAL A 111 -14.20 2.70 11.02
CA VAL A 111 -15.44 3.35 11.48
C VAL A 111 -16.41 2.34 12.09
N TRP A 112 -16.49 1.13 11.53
CA TRP A 112 -17.33 0.04 12.04
C TRP A 112 -16.82 -0.52 13.37
N ILE A 113 -15.52 -0.78 13.48
CA ILE A 113 -14.89 -1.27 14.72
C ILE A 113 -14.98 -0.22 15.84
N LEU A 114 -14.70 1.06 15.55
CA LEU A 114 -14.83 2.16 16.52
C LEU A 114 -16.27 2.37 16.96
N ARG A 115 -17.26 2.25 16.06
CA ARG A 115 -18.68 2.28 16.44
C ARG A 115 -19.10 1.11 17.32
N ARG A 116 -18.46 -0.06 17.16
CA ARG A 116 -18.77 -1.26 17.94
C ARG A 116 -18.07 -1.31 19.30
N THR A 117 -17.05 -0.48 19.50
CA THR A 117 -16.29 -0.39 20.76
C THR A 117 -16.64 0.87 21.57
N ARG A 118 -17.91 1.32 21.52
CA ARG A 118 -18.42 2.35 22.44
C ARG A 118 -18.23 1.92 23.89
N TRP A 119 -17.15 2.36 24.49
CA TRP A 119 -17.08 2.78 25.89
C TRP A 119 -17.17 4.29 25.93
#